data_AF-A0A962PR01-F1
#
_entry.id   AF-A0A962PR01-F1
#
_cell.length_a   1.000
_cell.length_b   1.000
_cell.length_c   1.000
_cell.angle_alpha   90.00
_cell.angle_beta   90.00
_cell.angle_gamma   90.00
#
_symmetry.space_group_name_H-M   'P 1'
#
loop_
_entity.id
_entity.type
_entity.pdbx_description
1 polymer ?
#
loop_
_entity_poly.entity_id
_entity_poly.type
_entity_poly.pdbx_seq_one_letter_code
_entity_poly.pdbx_strand_id
1 'polypeptide(L)'
;MRELIGLCDEMLVHARSDDWKRVAEIDVHRGRLIAQYLGGPILRDDAALVQDAIRSMLAKNEELVALATTARDEAGKRAGQASKGRKALASYNAFPL
;
A
#
# COMPACT_ATOMS: atom_id res chain seq x y z
N MET A 1 3.95 -17.03 -10.84
CA MET A 1 2.76 -16.14 -10.83
C MET A 1 1.81 -16.35 -9.66
N ARG A 2 1.45 -17.58 -9.25
CA ARG A 2 0.56 -17.81 -8.09
C ARG A 2 1.06 -17.14 -6.80
N GLU A 3 2.37 -17.24 -6.55
CA GLU A 3 3.02 -16.58 -5.41
C GLU A 3 2.87 -15.05 -5.45
N LEU A 4 3.10 -14.41 -6.61
CA LEU A 4 2.95 -12.97 -6.78
C LEU A 4 1.51 -12.49 -6.49
N ILE A 5 0.51 -13.26 -6.92
CA ILE A 5 -0.90 -12.97 -6.60
C ILE A 5 -1.15 -13.11 -5.10
N GLY A 6 -0.62 -14.16 -4.47
CA GLY A 6 -0.72 -14.36 -3.03
C GLY A 6 -0.10 -13.23 -2.21
N LEU A 7 1.05 -12.69 -2.65
CA LEU A 7 1.65 -11.52 -2.01
C LEU A 7 0.78 -10.27 -2.16
N CYS A 8 0.13 -10.06 -3.31
CA CYS A 8 -0.83 -8.97 -3.47
C CYS A 8 -2.04 -9.12 -2.52
N ASP A 9 -2.52 -10.34 -2.29
CA ASP A 9 -3.59 -10.60 -1.33
C ASP A 9 -3.15 -10.32 0.11
N GLU A 10 -1.95 -10.77 0.49
CA GLU A 10 -1.35 -10.50 1.81
C GLU A 10 -1.20 -8.98 2.05
N MET A 11 -0.74 -8.23 1.04
CA MET A 11 -0.65 -6.77 1.11
C MET A 11 -2.01 -6.12 1.36
N LEU A 12 -3.08 -6.58 0.72
CA LEU A 12 -4.43 -6.04 0.95
C LEU A 12 -4.93 -6.33 2.37
N VAL A 13 -4.62 -7.51 2.93
CA VAL A 13 -4.96 -7.84 4.32
C VAL A 13 -4.26 -6.89 5.30
N HIS A 14 -2.96 -6.64 5.11
CA HIS A 14 -2.21 -5.73 5.97
C HIS A 14 -2.60 -4.27 5.77
N ALA A 15 -2.86 -3.83 4.54
CA ALA A 15 -3.34 -2.48 4.24
C ALA A 15 -4.69 -2.19 4.90
N ARG A 16 -5.63 -3.14 4.87
CA ARG A 16 -6.92 -3.02 5.57
C ARG A 16 -6.80 -2.98 7.09
N SER A 17 -5.68 -3.46 7.63
CA SER A 17 -5.37 -3.45 9.07
C SER A 17 -4.43 -2.31 9.47
N ASP A 18 -4.18 -1.33 8.58
CA ASP A 18 -3.24 -0.22 8.76
C ASP A 18 -1.77 -0.63 9.06
N ASP A 19 -1.39 -1.87 8.74
CA ASP A 19 -0.03 -2.38 8.92
C ASP A 19 0.86 -2.04 7.71
N TRP A 20 1.08 -0.73 7.51
CA TRP A 20 1.82 -0.19 6.37
C TRP A 20 3.30 -0.61 6.34
N LYS A 21 3.87 -0.93 7.50
CA LYS A 21 5.24 -1.45 7.59
C LYS A 21 5.32 -2.82 6.91
N ARG A 22 4.39 -3.71 7.22
CA ARG A 22 4.35 -5.04 6.63
C ARG A 22 4.04 -5.00 5.14
N VAL A 23 3.15 -4.09 4.70
CA VAL A 23 2.90 -3.84 3.27
C VAL A 23 4.20 -3.48 2.53
N ALA A 24 5.05 -2.60 3.09
CA ALA A 24 6.31 -2.21 2.47
C ALA A 24 7.33 -3.36 2.39
N GLU A 25 7.41 -4.19 3.44
CA GLU A 25 8.27 -5.40 3.44
C GLU A 25 7.87 -6.38 2.35
N ILE A 26 6.56 -6.61 2.20
CA ILE A 26 6.01 -7.50 1.16
C ILE A 26 6.26 -6.91 -0.23
N ASP A 27 6.12 -5.60 -0.42
CA ASP A 27 6.35 -4.96 -1.72
C ASP A 27 7.80 -5.14 -2.22
N VAL A 28 8.78 -5.01 -1.32
CA VAL A 28 10.19 -5.27 -1.64
C VAL A 28 10.42 -6.73 -2.06
N HIS A 29 9.72 -7.67 -1.44
CA HIS A 29 9.79 -9.08 -1.84
C HIS A 29 9.11 -9.32 -3.20
N ARG A 30 7.91 -8.76 -3.39
CA ARG A 30 7.13 -8.82 -4.63
C ARG A 30 7.91 -8.25 -5.82
N GLY A 31 8.58 -7.11 -5.65
CA GLY A 31 9.39 -6.49 -6.70
C GLY A 31 10.55 -7.38 -7.19
N ARG A 32 11.21 -8.09 -6.26
CA ARG A 32 12.27 -9.05 -6.61
C ARG A 32 11.73 -10.23 -7.42
N LEU A 33 10.58 -10.77 -7.01
CA LEU A 33 9.93 -11.86 -7.74
C LEU A 33 9.47 -11.42 -9.14
N ILE A 34 8.88 -10.23 -9.29
CA ILE A 34 8.49 -9.70 -10.61
C ILE A 34 9.71 -9.64 -11.54
N ALA A 35 10.83 -9.10 -11.06
CA ALA A 35 12.06 -9.01 -11.85
C ALA A 35 12.59 -10.40 -12.27
N GLN A 36 12.47 -11.41 -11.41
CA GLN A 36 12.84 -12.79 -11.75
C GLN A 36 11.89 -13.40 -12.79
N TYR A 37 10.58 -13.22 -12.64
CA TYR A 37 9.58 -13.78 -13.54
C TYR A 37 9.59 -13.14 -14.93
N LEU A 38 9.88 -11.84 -15.02
CA LEU A 38 9.89 -11.09 -16.28
C LEU A 38 11.30 -10.91 -16.86
N GLY A 39 12.33 -11.46 -16.22
CA GLY A 39 13.73 -11.33 -16.65
C GLY A 39 14.12 -12.23 -17.84
N GLY A 40 13.23 -13.12 -18.29
CA GLY A 40 13.47 -14.06 -19.39
C GLY A 40 12.34 -14.07 -20.43
N PRO A 41 12.56 -14.68 -21.61
CA PRO A 41 11.54 -14.78 -22.64
C PRO A 41 10.34 -15.62 -22.17
N ILE A 42 9.14 -15.07 -22.33
CA ILE A 42 7.89 -15.77 -22.05
C ILE A 42 7.58 -16.70 -23.22
N LEU A 43 7.40 -17.99 -22.95
CA LEU A 43 7.00 -18.97 -23.96
C LEU A 43 5.57 -18.67 -24.46
N ARG A 44 5.34 -18.87 -25.76
CA ARG A 44 4.08 -18.49 -26.42
C ARG A 44 2.86 -19.21 -25.83
N ASP A 45 3.05 -20.44 -25.35
CA ASP A 45 2.00 -21.27 -24.75
C ASP A 45 1.59 -20.79 -23.35
N ASP A 46 2.45 -20.02 -22.67
CA ASP A 46 2.19 -19.45 -21.34
C ASP A 46 1.65 -18.02 -21.38
N ALA A 47 1.62 -17.38 -22.57
CA ALA A 47 1.33 -15.96 -22.72
C ALA A 47 -0.06 -15.57 -22.19
N ALA A 48 -1.09 -16.38 -22.44
CA ALA A 48 -2.44 -16.12 -21.96
C ALA A 48 -2.53 -16.20 -20.42
N LEU A 49 -1.89 -17.20 -19.82
CA LEU A 49 -1.85 -17.38 -18.37
C LEU A 49 -1.11 -16.22 -17.68
N VAL A 50 0.00 -15.77 -18.27
CA VAL A 50 0.76 -14.62 -17.76
C VAL A 50 -0.05 -13.34 -17.89
N GLN A 51 -0.78 -13.15 -19.00
CA GLN A 51 -1.63 -11.99 -19.21
C GLN A 51 -2.74 -11.89 -18.16
N ASP A 52 -3.42 -12.99 -17.85
CA ASP A 52 -4.47 -13.01 -16.83
C ASP A 52 -3.92 -12.75 -15.44
N ALA A 53 -2.75 -13.30 -15.12
CA ALA A 53 -2.09 -13.07 -13.84
C ALA A 53 -1.66 -11.59 -13.69
N ILE A 54 -1.12 -10.97 -14.74
CA ILE A 54 -0.77 -9.54 -14.74
C ILE A 54 -2.02 -8.68 -14.55
N ARG A 55 -3.12 -8.98 -15.26
CA ARG A 55 -4.39 -8.26 -15.11
C ARG A 55 -4.90 -8.34 -13.67
N SER A 56 -4.86 -9.52 -13.06
CA SER A 56 -5.25 -9.69 -11.66
C SER A 56 -4.35 -8.90 -10.71
N MET A 57 -3.04 -8.85 -10.97
CA MET A 57 -2.11 -8.08 -10.14
C MET A 57 -2.35 -6.58 -10.24
N LEU A 58 -2.62 -6.06 -11.45
CA LEU A 58 -2.93 -4.64 -11.66
C LEU A 58 -4.18 -4.21 -10.90
N ALA A 59 -5.26 -4.99 -10.99
CA ALA A 59 -6.50 -4.71 -10.26
C ALA A 59 -6.28 -4.66 -8.73
N LYS A 60 -5.50 -5.60 -8.18
CA LYS A 60 -5.15 -5.59 -6.75
C LYS A 60 -4.26 -4.40 -6.37
N ASN A 61 -3.38 -3.97 -7.28
CA ASN A 61 -2.53 -2.81 -7.06
C ASN A 61 -3.33 -1.50 -7.05
N GLU A 62 -4.35 -1.38 -7.91
CA GLU A 62 -5.28 -0.25 -7.89
C GLU A 62 -6.03 -0.16 -6.55
N GLU A 63 -6.52 -1.28 -6.03
CA GLU A 63 -7.15 -1.34 -4.70
C GLU A 63 -6.19 -0.91 -3.60
N LEU A 64 -4.95 -1.41 -3.62
CA LEU A 64 -3.92 -1.06 -2.64
C LEU A 64 -3.60 0.46 -2.67
N VAL A 65 -3.50 1.05 -3.86
CA VAL A 65 -3.26 2.49 -4.03
C VAL A 65 -4.43 3.31 -3.48
N ALA A 66 -5.67 2.87 -3.68
CA ALA A 66 -6.85 3.53 -3.12
C ALA A 66 -6.83 3.50 -1.58
N LEU A 67 -6.48 2.35 -0.99
CA LEU A 67 -6.32 2.20 0.47
C LEU A 67 -5.21 3.11 1.00
N ALA A 68 -4.04 3.10 0.36
CA ALA A 68 -2.90 3.93 0.78
C ALA A 68 -3.19 5.43 0.69
N THR A 69 -3.92 5.85 -0.35
CA THR A 69 -4.34 7.25 -0.52
C THR A 69 -5.29 7.67 0.61
N THR A 70 -6.28 6.81 0.91
CA THR A 70 -7.24 7.06 1.99
C THR A 70 -6.54 7.17 3.35
N ALA A 71 -5.67 6.22 3.67
CA ALA A 71 -4.92 6.22 4.92
C ALA A 71 -4.00 7.44 5.07
N ARG A 72 -3.33 7.85 3.99
CA ARG A 72 -2.53 9.08 3.95
C ARG A 72 -3.36 10.32 4.26
N ASP A 73 -4.54 10.43 3.64
CA ASP A 73 -5.41 11.59 3.82
C ASP A 73 -5.98 11.65 5.25
N GLU A 74 -6.32 10.49 5.83
CA GLU A 74 -6.72 10.39 7.23
C GLU A 74 -5.60 10.76 8.20
N ALA A 75 -4.38 10.26 7.98
CA ALA A 75 -3.22 10.61 8.78
C ALA A 75 -2.95 12.12 8.73
N GLY A 76 -3.07 12.73 7.54
CA GLY A 76 -2.96 14.18 7.34
C GLY A 76 -4.01 14.97 8.15
N LYS A 77 -5.27 14.52 8.13
CA LYS A 77 -6.35 15.15 8.93
C LYS A 77 -6.07 15.06 10.43
N ARG A 78 -5.67 13.89 10.93
CA ARG A 78 -5.33 13.66 12.35
C ARG A 78 -4.16 14.54 12.80
N ALA A 79 -3.10 14.63 12.00
CA ALA A 79 -1.95 15.50 12.27
C ALA A 79 -2.35 16.99 12.32
N GLY A 80 -3.21 17.42 11.39
CA GLY A 80 -3.75 18.78 11.36
C GLY A 80 -4.57 19.11 12.61
N GLN A 81 -5.43 18.20 13.07
CA GLN A 81 -6.21 18.35 14.30
C GLN A 81 -5.32 18.42 15.55
N ALA A 82 -4.32 17.53 15.65
CA ALA A 82 -3.37 17.54 16.76
C ALA A 82 -2.57 18.86 16.81
N SER A 83 -2.16 19.38 15.66
CA SER A 83 -1.48 20.69 15.56
C SER A 83 -2.38 21.84 16.05
N LYS A 84 -3.66 21.85 15.64
CA LYS A 84 -4.64 22.84 16.11
C LYS A 84 -4.87 22.74 17.62
N GLY A 85 -5.01 21.54 18.17
CA GLY A 85 -5.16 21.31 19.61
C GLY A 85 -3.96 21.81 20.42
N ARG A 86 -2.74 21.53 19.97
CA ARG A 86 -1.52 22.07 20.59
C ARG A 86 -1.47 23.61 20.58
N LYS A 87 -1.87 24.23 19.45
CA LYS A 87 -1.95 25.70 19.35
C LYS A 87 -2.98 26.29 20.31
N ALA A 88 -4.16 25.68 20.41
CA ALA A 88 -5.21 26.13 21.34
C ALA A 88 -4.75 26.05 22.80
N LEU A 89 -4.15 24.93 23.22
CA LEU A 89 -3.58 24.77 24.56
C LEU A 89 -2.49 25.81 24.85
N ALA A 90 -1.61 26.08 23.89
CA ALA A 90 -0.59 27.12 24.03
C ALA A 90 -1.21 28.52 24.21
N SER A 91 -2.29 28.83 23.49
CA SER A 91 -3.01 30.11 23.63
C SER A 91 -3.69 30.26 24.99
N TYR A 92 -4.29 29.19 25.52
CA TYR A 92 -4.89 29.23 26.87
C TYR A 92 -3.82 29.36 27.97
N ASN A 93 -2.67 28.72 27.83
CA ASN A 93 -1.58 28.84 28.81
C ASN A 93 -0.81 30.17 28.70
N ALA A 94 -0.91 30.89 27.57
CA ALA A 94 -0.25 32.18 27.37
C ALA A 94 -1.02 33.36 27.97
N PHE A 95 -2.30 33.17 28.33
CA PHE A 95 -3.12 34.14 29.05
C PHE A 95 -3.66 33.48 30.33
N PRO A 96 -2.89 33.48 31.44
CA PRO A 96 -3.43 33.07 32.71
C PRO A 96 -4.49 34.10 33.14
N LEU A 97 -5.69 33.61 33.46
CA LEU A 97 -6.73 34.39 34.15
C LEU A 97 -6.25 34.84 35.54
#